data_AF-A0A0Q4DJ79-F1
#
_entry.id   AF-A0A0Q4DJ79-F1
#
_cell.length_a   1.000
_cell.length_b   1.000
_cell.length_c   1.000
_cell.angle_alpha   90.00
_cell.angle_beta   90.00
_cell.angle_gamma   90.00
#
_symmetry.space_group_name_H-M   'P 1'
#
loop_
_entity.id
_entity.type
_entity.pdbx_description
1 polymer ?
#
loop_
_entity_poly.entity_id
_entity_poly.type
_entity_poly.pdbx_seq_one_letter_code
_entity_poly.pdbx_strand_id
1 'polypeptide(L)'
;MARIDRAFVAICEGREKVALSERRRSSLPRHGAKTASEIYQLVGSALSWWEASEDEIMGLFRLLCMPGEPVAMQTFVASSRSVRYRMLQEAMIKYSGRIDAERIAKVKAALVALNRLAQTRNQIAHGYVGEHNHKVGDEVVASGNYLLPSYNEAERIERQFRYSHVPKTIASFIADVRHQRGEIMDVADEVAKGEQDRQQIRILISNLSDCVARSKLPYYDIEEALNDLLGRMAGS
;
A
#
# COMPACT_ATOMS: atom_id res chain seq x y z
N MET A 1 -13.33 24.51 -13.34
CA MET A 1 -12.29 23.49 -13.48
C MET A 1 -12.71 22.20 -12.75
N ALA A 2 -13.50 21.34 -13.38
CA ALA A 2 -13.93 20.05 -12.80
C ALA A 2 -14.35 19.07 -13.91
N ARG A 3 -13.37 18.62 -14.72
CA ARG A 3 -13.57 17.67 -15.83
C ARG A 3 -12.56 16.52 -15.83
N ILE A 4 -11.99 16.22 -14.66
CA ILE A 4 -11.13 15.05 -14.44
C ILE A 4 -11.94 14.11 -13.51
N ASP A 5 -11.91 12.81 -13.81
CA ASP A 5 -12.43 11.69 -12.98
C ASP A 5 -13.85 11.14 -13.15
N ARG A 6 -14.48 11.25 -14.33
CA ARG A 6 -15.51 10.26 -14.73
C ARG A 6 -14.95 9.07 -15.52
N ALA A 7 -13.85 9.26 -16.24
CA ALA A 7 -13.23 8.18 -17.00
C ALA A 7 -12.50 7.17 -16.09
N PHE A 8 -11.96 7.60 -14.94
CA PHE A 8 -11.19 6.72 -14.05
C PHE A 8 -12.09 5.84 -13.16
N VAL A 9 -13.19 6.40 -12.64
CA VAL A 9 -14.21 5.62 -11.90
C VAL A 9 -14.82 4.52 -12.80
N ALA A 10 -15.04 4.81 -14.08
CA ALA A 10 -15.50 3.81 -15.05
C ALA A 10 -14.48 2.70 -15.36
N ILE A 11 -13.17 2.96 -15.21
CA ILE A 11 -12.12 1.94 -15.36
C ILE A 11 -12.08 1.01 -14.14
N CYS A 12 -12.38 1.51 -12.94
CA CYS A 12 -12.44 0.71 -11.72
C CYS A 12 -13.76 -0.09 -11.57
N GLU A 13 -14.87 0.40 -12.12
CA GLU A 13 -16.21 -0.20 -11.88
C GLU A 13 -16.81 -0.91 -13.12
N GLY A 14 -16.32 -0.63 -14.33
CA GLY A 14 -17.09 -0.88 -15.56
C GLY A 14 -16.60 -1.98 -16.52
N ARG A 15 -15.43 -2.61 -16.32
CA ARG A 15 -14.89 -3.61 -17.28
C ARG A 15 -14.83 -5.05 -16.76
N GLU A 16 -15.27 -5.31 -15.55
CA GLU A 16 -15.13 -6.63 -14.93
C GLU A 16 -16.30 -7.60 -15.22
N LYS A 17 -17.38 -7.14 -15.87
CA LYS A 17 -18.63 -7.92 -16.00
C LYS A 17 -18.80 -8.76 -17.26
N VAL A 18 -17.86 -8.79 -18.22
CA VAL A 18 -18.04 -9.54 -19.49
C VAL A 18 -16.96 -10.61 -19.75
N ALA A 19 -16.03 -10.87 -18.83
CA ALA A 19 -14.99 -11.90 -18.99
C ALA A 19 -14.97 -12.98 -17.89
N LEU A 20 -16.09 -13.18 -17.16
CA LEU A 20 -16.16 -14.08 -16.01
C LEU A 20 -16.67 -15.50 -16.32
N SER A 21 -17.11 -15.80 -17.55
CA SER A 21 -17.71 -17.10 -17.90
C SER A 21 -16.74 -18.15 -18.47
N GLU A 22 -15.46 -17.81 -18.64
CA GLU A 22 -14.40 -18.79 -18.96
C GLU A 22 -13.21 -18.62 -18.01
N ARG A 23 -13.47 -18.67 -16.70
CA ARG A 23 -12.39 -18.92 -15.74
C ARG A 23 -11.82 -20.29 -16.07
N ARG A 24 -10.67 -20.30 -16.78
CA ARG A 24 -9.79 -21.47 -16.89
C ARG A 24 -9.79 -22.17 -15.54
N ARG A 25 -10.32 -23.39 -15.48
CA ARG A 25 -10.17 -24.25 -14.31
C ARG A 25 -8.68 -24.30 -14.03
N SER A 26 -8.24 -23.68 -12.94
CA SER A 26 -6.84 -23.75 -12.54
C SER A 26 -6.56 -25.22 -12.27
N SER A 27 -5.79 -25.87 -13.15
CA SER A 27 -5.25 -27.17 -12.84
C SER A 27 -4.39 -27.04 -11.59
N LEU A 28 -4.52 -28.00 -10.67
CA LEU A 28 -3.64 -28.06 -9.51
C LEU A 28 -2.19 -28.14 -9.98
N PRO A 29 -1.27 -27.34 -9.41
CA PRO A 29 0.15 -27.51 -9.66
C PRO A 29 0.60 -28.93 -9.34
N ARG A 30 1.51 -29.48 -10.14
CA ARG A 30 1.95 -30.89 -9.99
C ARG A 30 2.51 -31.22 -8.61
N HIS A 31 3.18 -30.26 -7.98
CA HIS A 31 3.83 -30.42 -6.68
C HIS A 31 3.38 -29.33 -5.71
N GLY A 32 2.78 -29.76 -4.60
CA GLY A 32 2.52 -28.94 -3.42
C GLY A 32 3.71 -28.92 -2.45
N ALA A 33 3.48 -28.37 -1.26
CA ALA A 33 4.44 -28.39 -0.17
C ALA A 33 4.64 -29.81 0.38
N LYS A 34 5.84 -30.09 0.91
CA LYS A 34 6.12 -31.39 1.54
C LYS A 34 5.32 -31.60 2.82
N THR A 35 5.06 -30.52 3.55
CA THR A 35 4.32 -30.54 4.81
C THR A 35 3.29 -29.41 4.84
N ALA A 36 2.21 -29.60 5.60
CA ALA A 36 1.23 -28.54 5.84
C ALA A 36 1.86 -27.34 6.59
N SER A 37 2.82 -27.59 7.47
CA SER A 37 3.52 -26.56 8.26
C SER A 37 4.18 -25.49 7.39
N GLU A 38 4.82 -25.90 6.29
CA GLU A 38 5.44 -25.00 5.32
C GLU A 38 4.44 -23.98 4.74
N ILE A 39 3.23 -24.44 4.39
CA ILE A 39 2.17 -23.56 3.91
C ILE A 39 1.69 -22.62 5.02
N TYR A 40 1.42 -23.14 6.23
CA TYR A 40 0.95 -22.31 7.34
C TYR A 40 1.94 -21.20 7.73
N GLN A 41 3.23 -21.49 7.73
CA GLN A 41 4.28 -20.48 7.98
C GLN A 41 4.28 -19.37 6.93
N LEU A 42 4.13 -19.74 5.66
CA LEU A 42 4.04 -18.77 4.56
C LEU A 42 2.73 -17.98 4.60
N VAL A 43 1.61 -18.61 4.97
CA VAL A 43 0.32 -17.91 5.18
C VAL A 43 0.47 -16.86 6.28
N GLY A 44 1.04 -17.22 7.43
CA GLY A 44 1.31 -16.26 8.51
C GLY A 44 2.16 -15.09 8.03
N SER A 45 3.27 -15.37 7.36
CA SER A 45 4.16 -14.35 6.80
C SER A 45 3.45 -13.44 5.78
N ALA A 46 2.62 -14.00 4.91
CA ALA A 46 1.85 -13.27 3.91
C ALA A 46 0.85 -12.30 4.54
N LEU A 47 0.13 -12.74 5.58
CA LEU A 47 -0.83 -11.88 6.28
C LEU A 47 -0.13 -10.78 7.08
N SER A 48 0.99 -11.09 7.75
CA SER A 48 1.78 -10.06 8.47
C SER A 48 2.34 -9.00 7.53
N TRP A 49 2.88 -9.38 6.36
CA TRP A 49 3.35 -8.39 5.38
C TRP A 49 2.22 -7.56 4.79
N TRP A 50 1.04 -8.15 4.62
CA TRP A 50 -0.15 -7.41 4.19
C TRP A 50 -0.58 -6.37 5.24
N GLU A 51 -0.64 -6.74 6.51
CA GLU A 51 -0.94 -5.82 7.62
C GLU A 51 0.09 -4.69 7.69
N ALA A 52 1.39 -5.02 7.63
CA ALA A 52 2.45 -4.03 7.58
C ALA A 52 2.32 -3.05 6.40
N SER A 53 1.76 -3.48 5.25
CA SER A 53 1.49 -2.57 4.13
C SER A 53 0.33 -1.62 4.41
N GLU A 54 -0.68 -2.05 5.19
CA GLU A 54 -1.78 -1.18 5.61
C GLU A 54 -1.34 -0.15 6.65
N ASP A 55 -0.39 -0.53 7.51
CA ASP A 55 0.24 0.38 8.46
C ASP A 55 1.01 1.50 7.75
N GLU A 56 1.75 1.21 6.67
CA GLU A 56 2.42 2.25 5.88
C GLU A 56 1.44 3.21 5.20
N ILE A 57 0.34 2.67 4.66
CA ILE A 57 -0.73 3.48 4.07
C ILE A 57 -1.34 4.42 5.12
N MET A 58 -1.54 3.92 6.34
CA MET A 58 -1.98 4.73 7.48
C MET A 58 -0.94 5.76 7.91
N GLY A 59 0.34 5.38 7.91
CA GLY A 59 1.48 6.24 8.26
C GLY A 59 1.59 7.43 7.31
N LEU A 60 1.55 7.18 6.00
CA LEU A 60 1.57 8.24 4.99
C LEU A 60 0.34 9.14 5.10
N PHE A 61 -0.86 8.57 5.29
CA PHE A 61 -2.06 9.39 5.51
C PHE A 61 -1.93 10.30 6.73
N ARG A 62 -1.41 9.79 7.84
CA ARG A 62 -1.16 10.57 9.06
C ARG A 62 -0.14 11.68 8.82
N LEU A 63 0.96 11.40 8.13
CA LEU A 63 1.98 12.39 7.78
C LEU A 63 1.40 13.51 6.92
N LEU A 64 0.55 13.19 5.94
CA LEU A 64 -0.08 14.19 5.09
C LEU A 64 -1.11 15.03 5.84
N CYS A 65 -1.92 14.42 6.69
CA CYS A 65 -2.96 15.14 7.44
C CYS A 65 -2.41 15.93 8.64
N MET A 66 -1.25 15.53 9.19
CA MET A 66 -0.61 16.13 10.38
C MET A 66 -1.56 16.17 11.61
N PRO A 67 -1.11 16.54 12.83
CA PRO A 67 -1.97 16.49 14.02
C PRO A 67 -3.19 17.43 13.99
N GLY A 68 -3.38 18.21 12.92
CA GLY A 68 -4.50 19.15 12.78
C GLY A 68 -5.85 18.50 12.48
N GLU A 69 -5.90 17.22 12.07
CA GLU A 69 -7.15 16.57 11.65
C GLU A 69 -7.43 15.23 12.39
N PRO A 70 -7.65 15.24 13.72
CA PRO A 70 -7.90 14.02 14.49
C PRO A 70 -9.14 13.24 14.03
N VAL A 71 -10.19 13.95 13.59
CA VAL A 71 -11.42 13.34 13.07
C VAL A 71 -11.15 12.60 11.75
N ALA A 72 -10.27 13.12 10.89
CA ALA A 72 -9.90 12.45 9.64
C ALA A 72 -9.16 11.13 9.92
N MET A 73 -8.26 11.11 10.92
CA MET A 73 -7.56 9.90 11.34
C MET A 73 -8.53 8.85 11.91
N GLN A 74 -9.45 9.24 12.79
CA GLN A 74 -10.46 8.32 13.33
C GLN A 74 -11.33 7.72 12.22
N THR A 75 -11.78 8.56 11.30
CA THR A 75 -12.57 8.14 10.12
C THR A 75 -11.76 7.15 9.28
N PHE A 76 -10.46 7.42 9.07
CA PHE A 76 -9.59 6.55 8.29
C PHE A 76 -9.46 5.16 8.92
N VAL A 77 -9.22 5.08 10.23
CA VAL A 77 -9.10 3.79 10.95
C VAL A 77 -10.40 2.99 10.90
N ALA A 78 -11.55 3.66 11.07
CA ALA A 78 -12.86 3.01 11.04
C ALA A 78 -13.33 2.61 9.62
N SER A 79 -12.68 3.13 8.59
CA SER A 79 -13.09 2.95 7.20
C SER A 79 -12.62 1.62 6.61
N SER A 80 -13.38 1.11 5.64
CA SER A 80 -12.95 -0.03 4.82
C SER A 80 -11.71 0.33 3.98
N ARG A 81 -10.97 -0.68 3.50
CA ARG A 81 -9.75 -0.48 2.69
C ARG A 81 -9.98 0.42 1.48
N SER A 82 -11.05 0.18 0.72
CA SER A 82 -11.36 0.98 -0.48
C SER A 82 -11.64 2.45 -0.14
N VAL A 83 -12.29 2.71 1.00
CA VAL A 83 -12.51 4.06 1.51
C VAL A 83 -11.18 4.69 1.93
N ARG A 84 -10.33 3.98 2.71
CA ARG A 84 -8.99 4.46 3.10
C ARG A 84 -8.13 4.85 1.89
N TYR A 85 -8.18 4.06 0.83
CA TYR A 85 -7.42 4.31 -0.39
C TYR A 85 -7.85 5.62 -1.05
N ARG A 86 -9.16 5.86 -1.15
CA ARG A 86 -9.70 7.13 -1.64
C ARG A 86 -9.31 8.29 -0.73
N MET A 87 -9.43 8.13 0.59
CA MET A 87 -9.03 9.15 1.55
C MET A 87 -7.55 9.55 1.38
N LEU A 88 -6.65 8.58 1.20
CA LEU A 88 -5.24 8.86 0.94
C LEU A 88 -5.03 9.57 -0.41
N GLN A 89 -5.74 9.18 -1.46
CA GLN A 89 -5.69 9.88 -2.74
C GLN A 89 -6.13 11.35 -2.63
N GLU A 90 -7.23 11.62 -1.92
CA GLU A 90 -7.70 12.99 -1.67
C GLU A 90 -6.71 13.78 -0.80
N ALA A 91 -6.13 13.16 0.24
CA ALA A 91 -5.11 13.78 1.07
C ALA A 91 -3.88 14.19 0.24
N MET A 92 -3.40 13.33 -0.66
CA MET A 92 -2.28 13.64 -1.55
C MET A 92 -2.58 14.84 -2.47
N ILE A 93 -3.82 15.00 -2.94
CA ILE A 93 -4.23 16.15 -3.76
C ILE A 93 -4.31 17.43 -2.92
N LYS A 94 -5.03 17.36 -1.78
CA LYS A 94 -5.22 18.48 -0.85
C LYS A 94 -3.90 19.01 -0.31
N TYR A 95 -2.96 18.12 -0.02
CA TYR A 95 -1.64 18.43 0.54
C TYR A 95 -0.51 18.34 -0.49
N SER A 96 -0.78 18.62 -1.76
CA SER A 96 0.22 18.62 -2.85
C SER A 96 1.39 19.60 -2.64
N GLY A 97 1.26 20.56 -1.73
CA GLY A 97 2.39 21.39 -1.28
C GLY A 97 3.41 20.63 -0.40
N ARG A 98 3.11 19.41 0.05
CA ARG A 98 3.98 18.55 0.88
C ARG A 98 4.57 17.36 0.12
N ILE A 99 3.95 16.98 -0.99
CA ILE A 99 4.32 15.82 -1.79
C ILE A 99 4.15 16.20 -3.26
N ASP A 100 5.19 16.03 -4.07
CA ASP A 100 5.13 16.40 -5.48
C ASP A 100 4.39 15.36 -6.34
N ALA A 101 4.15 15.74 -7.59
CA ALA A 101 3.40 14.92 -8.54
C ALA A 101 4.06 13.56 -8.85
N GLU A 102 5.39 13.48 -8.85
CA GLU A 102 6.12 12.23 -9.12
C GLU A 102 5.88 11.23 -7.99
N ARG A 103 6.04 11.68 -6.75
CA ARG A 103 5.80 10.89 -5.54
C ARG A 103 4.33 10.46 -5.41
N ILE A 104 3.39 11.36 -5.72
CA ILE A 104 1.96 11.02 -5.79
C ILE A 104 1.73 9.90 -6.82
N ALA A 105 2.36 9.97 -7.99
CA ALA A 105 2.20 8.95 -9.03
C ALA A 105 2.74 7.59 -8.58
N LYS A 106 3.90 7.55 -7.89
CA LYS A 106 4.47 6.31 -7.29
C LYS A 106 3.52 5.69 -6.28
N VAL A 107 3.02 6.47 -5.32
CA VAL A 107 2.06 5.97 -4.31
C VAL A 107 0.77 5.46 -4.97
N LYS A 108 0.22 6.19 -5.95
CA LYS A 108 -0.97 5.75 -6.69
C LYS A 108 -0.73 4.41 -7.41
N ALA A 109 0.42 4.23 -8.06
CA ALA A 109 0.77 2.98 -8.71
C ALA A 109 0.85 1.82 -7.71
N ALA A 110 1.51 2.05 -6.57
CA ALA A 110 1.63 1.07 -5.50
C ALA A 110 0.27 0.66 -4.91
N LEU A 111 -0.63 1.62 -4.65
CA LEU A 111 -1.99 1.36 -4.19
C LEU A 111 -2.80 0.53 -5.20
N VAL A 112 -2.68 0.82 -6.49
CA VAL A 112 -3.35 0.03 -7.55
C VAL A 112 -2.84 -1.40 -7.57
N ALA A 113 -1.52 -1.60 -7.46
CA ALA A 113 -0.91 -2.92 -7.39
C ALA A 113 -1.37 -3.69 -6.14
N LEU A 114 -1.35 -3.08 -4.96
CA LEU A 114 -1.86 -3.67 -3.72
C LEU A 114 -3.35 -4.03 -3.82
N ASN A 115 -4.17 -3.19 -4.46
CA ASN A 115 -5.59 -3.51 -4.64
C ASN A 115 -5.82 -4.77 -5.50
N ARG A 116 -4.98 -4.99 -6.53
CA ARG A 116 -5.02 -6.23 -7.34
C ARG A 116 -4.65 -7.47 -6.51
N LEU A 117 -3.78 -7.32 -5.52
CA LEU A 117 -3.36 -8.39 -4.63
C LEU A 117 -4.41 -8.73 -3.55
N ALA A 118 -5.42 -7.88 -3.33
CA ALA A 118 -6.43 -8.08 -2.28
C ALA A 118 -7.23 -9.38 -2.45
N GLN A 119 -7.50 -9.77 -3.70
CA GLN A 119 -8.17 -11.05 -3.96
C GLN A 119 -7.31 -12.23 -3.51
N THR A 120 -6.01 -12.23 -3.86
CA THR A 120 -5.06 -13.26 -3.43
C THR A 120 -4.93 -13.29 -1.91
N ARG A 121 -4.87 -12.13 -1.25
CA ARG A 121 -4.88 -12.04 0.22
C ARG A 121 -6.11 -12.72 0.82
N ASN A 122 -7.30 -12.49 0.27
CA ASN A 122 -8.52 -13.11 0.78
C ASN A 122 -8.52 -14.64 0.59
N GLN A 123 -7.98 -15.12 -0.53
CA GLN A 123 -7.77 -16.55 -0.76
C GLN A 123 -6.79 -17.16 0.25
N ILE A 124 -5.73 -16.42 0.60
CA ILE A 124 -4.72 -16.82 1.59
C ILE A 124 -5.33 -16.86 3.00
N ALA A 125 -6.06 -15.81 3.39
CA ALA A 125 -6.66 -15.65 4.71
C ALA A 125 -7.77 -16.66 5.02
N HIS A 126 -8.54 -17.04 3.99
CA HIS A 126 -9.70 -17.93 4.13
C HIS A 126 -9.47 -19.30 3.48
N GLY A 127 -8.23 -19.65 3.17
CA GLY A 127 -7.87 -20.95 2.63
C GLY A 127 -7.74 -22.01 3.72
N TYR A 128 -7.89 -23.27 3.32
CA TYR A 128 -7.62 -24.44 4.14
C TYR A 128 -6.43 -25.21 3.55
N VAL A 129 -5.50 -25.65 4.40
CA VAL A 129 -4.36 -26.47 3.97
C VAL A 129 -4.77 -27.94 3.97
N GLY A 130 -4.68 -28.58 2.81
CA GLY A 130 -4.99 -30.00 2.67
C GLY A 130 -3.96 -30.73 1.83
N GLU A 131 -3.70 -31.98 2.19
CA GLU A 131 -2.95 -32.90 1.33
C GLU A 131 -3.83 -33.33 0.15
N HIS A 132 -3.27 -33.30 -1.04
CA HIS A 132 -3.93 -33.76 -2.25
C HIS A 132 -3.00 -34.65 -3.05
N ASN A 133 -3.46 -35.87 -3.34
CA ASN A 133 -2.77 -36.83 -4.18
C ASN A 133 -3.74 -37.28 -5.27
N HIS A 134 -3.52 -36.82 -6.50
CA HIS A 134 -4.37 -37.12 -7.64
C HIS A 134 -3.57 -37.86 -8.72
N LYS A 135 -4.09 -39.01 -9.15
CA LYS A 135 -3.54 -39.84 -10.22
C LYS A 135 -4.54 -39.96 -11.35
N VAL A 136 -4.04 -39.93 -12.58
CA VAL A 136 -4.83 -40.22 -13.79
C VAL A 136 -4.12 -41.36 -14.50
N GLY A 137 -4.71 -42.56 -14.45
CA GLY A 137 -3.99 -43.81 -14.78
C GLY A 137 -2.81 -44.02 -13.82
N ASP A 138 -1.62 -44.27 -14.36
CA ASP A 138 -0.39 -44.45 -13.59
C ASP A 138 0.37 -43.14 -13.31
N GLU A 139 -0.04 -42.02 -13.92
CA GLU A 139 0.65 -40.73 -13.75
C GLU A 139 0.14 -39.96 -12.52
N VAL A 140 1.08 -39.51 -11.68
CA VAL A 140 0.81 -38.54 -10.61
C VAL A 140 0.68 -37.14 -11.22
N VAL A 141 -0.55 -36.63 -11.23
CA VAL A 141 -0.92 -35.32 -11.79
C VAL A 141 -0.79 -34.21 -10.75
N ALA A 142 -1.05 -34.49 -9.47
CA ALA A 142 -0.83 -33.57 -8.36
C ALA A 142 -0.48 -34.34 -7.08
N SER A 143 0.50 -33.87 -6.31
CA SER A 143 0.88 -34.46 -5.04
C SER A 143 1.48 -33.42 -4.08
N GLY A 144 1.10 -33.51 -2.81
CA GLY A 144 1.62 -32.69 -1.72
C GLY A 144 0.53 -31.89 -1.01
N ASN A 145 0.95 -30.89 -0.23
CA ASN A 145 0.07 -30.01 0.53
C ASN A 145 -0.18 -28.70 -0.22
N TYR A 146 -1.44 -28.28 -0.26
CA TYR A 146 -1.87 -27.07 -0.95
C TYR A 146 -2.76 -26.22 -0.06
N LEU A 147 -2.75 -24.91 -0.26
CA LEU A 147 -3.79 -24.04 0.28
C LEU A 147 -4.95 -23.94 -0.71
N LEU A 148 -6.11 -24.44 -0.30
CA LEU A 148 -7.29 -24.64 -1.13
C LEU A 148 -8.46 -23.79 -0.59
N PRO A 149 -9.56 -23.63 -1.34
CA PRO A 149 -10.77 -23.00 -0.84
C PRO A 149 -11.29 -23.73 0.42
N SER A 150 -11.63 -22.98 1.46
CA SER A 150 -12.32 -23.54 2.63
C SER A 150 -13.64 -24.18 2.22
N TYR A 151 -14.06 -25.22 2.96
CA TYR A 151 -15.37 -25.84 2.77
C TYR A 151 -16.46 -24.82 3.09
N ASN A 152 -17.43 -24.66 2.19
CA ASN A 152 -18.68 -24.02 2.56
C ASN A 152 -19.46 -25.03 3.42
N GLU A 153 -19.95 -24.62 4.60
CA GLU A 153 -20.71 -25.47 5.53
C GLU A 153 -22.00 -26.04 4.92
N ALA A 154 -22.44 -25.53 3.77
CA ALA A 154 -23.75 -25.83 3.19
C ALA A 154 -23.84 -27.18 2.47
N GLU A 155 -22.83 -27.64 1.71
CA GLU A 155 -22.99 -28.84 0.87
C GLU A 155 -21.67 -29.60 0.60
N ARG A 156 -21.71 -30.94 0.64
CA ARG A 156 -20.62 -31.86 0.23
C ARG A 156 -20.49 -31.94 -1.30
N ILE A 157 -20.31 -30.82 -1.98
CA ILE A 157 -20.04 -30.81 -3.43
C ILE A 157 -18.55 -31.06 -3.69
N GLU A 158 -18.22 -31.94 -4.64
CA GLU A 158 -16.86 -32.12 -5.16
C GLU A 158 -16.25 -30.77 -5.55
N ARG A 159 -15.10 -30.45 -4.96
CA ARG A 159 -14.47 -29.14 -5.07
C ARG A 159 -14.14 -28.82 -6.52
N GLN A 160 -14.68 -27.71 -7.03
CA GLN A 160 -14.01 -26.99 -8.11
C GLN A 160 -12.85 -26.20 -7.49
N PHE A 161 -11.61 -26.49 -7.90
CA PHE A 161 -10.40 -25.77 -7.47
C PHE A 161 -10.41 -24.34 -8.02
N ARG A 162 -11.19 -23.45 -7.39
CA ARG A 162 -11.28 -22.02 -7.76
C ARG A 162 -9.93 -21.32 -7.65
N TYR A 163 -9.08 -21.79 -6.73
CA TYR A 163 -7.68 -21.44 -6.60
C TYR A 163 -6.94 -22.59 -5.92
N SER A 164 -5.62 -22.61 -6.05
CA SER A 164 -4.73 -23.48 -5.31
C SER A 164 -3.39 -22.78 -5.13
N HIS A 165 -2.98 -22.53 -3.89
CA HIS A 165 -1.67 -21.94 -3.61
C HIS A 165 -0.67 -23.00 -3.16
N VAL A 166 0.55 -22.84 -3.65
CA VAL A 166 1.74 -23.61 -3.28
C VAL A 166 2.76 -22.67 -2.66
N PRO A 167 3.84 -23.15 -2.01
CA PRO A 167 4.81 -22.26 -1.35
C PRO A 167 5.29 -21.13 -2.26
N LYS A 168 5.58 -21.45 -3.52
CA LYS A 168 6.03 -20.49 -4.53
C LYS A 168 5.04 -19.35 -4.78
N THR A 169 3.73 -19.63 -4.85
CA THR A 169 2.74 -18.57 -5.14
C THR A 169 2.52 -17.66 -3.94
N ILE A 170 2.55 -18.21 -2.72
CA ILE A 170 2.46 -17.41 -1.48
C ILE A 170 3.73 -16.56 -1.29
N ALA A 171 4.90 -17.12 -1.57
CA ALA A 171 6.18 -16.38 -1.53
C ALA A 171 6.22 -15.23 -2.57
N SER A 172 5.69 -15.45 -3.77
CA SER A 172 5.55 -14.38 -4.78
C SER A 172 4.64 -13.27 -4.27
N PHE A 173 3.48 -13.61 -3.70
CA PHE A 173 2.58 -12.64 -3.09
C PHE A 173 3.29 -11.81 -2.01
N ILE A 174 4.08 -12.45 -1.14
CA ILE A 174 4.88 -11.75 -0.11
C ILE A 174 5.85 -10.76 -0.77
N ALA A 175 6.60 -11.19 -1.79
CA ALA A 175 7.56 -10.33 -2.48
C ALA A 175 6.86 -9.12 -3.13
N ASP A 176 5.72 -9.34 -3.78
CA ASP A 176 4.94 -8.28 -4.42
C ASP A 176 4.43 -7.28 -3.38
N VAL A 177 3.85 -7.74 -2.26
CA VAL A 177 3.40 -6.87 -1.16
C VAL A 177 4.57 -6.08 -0.57
N ARG A 178 5.72 -6.72 -0.33
CA ARG A 178 6.93 -6.07 0.19
C ARG A 178 7.42 -4.96 -0.73
N HIS A 179 7.46 -5.22 -2.03
CA HIS A 179 7.90 -4.24 -3.01
C HIS A 179 6.96 -3.03 -3.02
N GLN A 180 5.64 -3.24 -3.14
CA GLN A 180 4.68 -2.12 -3.15
C GLN A 180 4.64 -1.36 -1.82
N ARG A 181 4.83 -2.04 -0.68
CA ARG A 181 5.00 -1.40 0.62
C ARG A 181 6.24 -0.50 0.63
N GLY A 182 7.37 -0.99 0.09
CA GLY A 182 8.62 -0.23 -0.02
C GLY A 182 8.43 1.10 -0.75
N GLU A 183 7.75 1.08 -1.89
CA GLU A 183 7.44 2.31 -2.66
C GLU A 183 6.66 3.36 -1.84
N ILE A 184 5.75 2.92 -0.96
CA ILE A 184 4.98 3.83 -0.10
C ILE A 184 5.85 4.33 1.05
N MET A 185 6.66 3.45 1.65
CA MET A 185 7.56 3.76 2.76
C MET A 185 8.63 4.79 2.35
N ASP A 186 9.26 4.59 1.19
CA ASP A 186 10.28 5.52 0.67
C ASP A 186 9.70 6.93 0.49
N VAL A 187 8.47 7.04 -0.04
CA VAL A 187 7.78 8.33 -0.18
C VAL A 187 7.40 8.91 1.19
N ALA A 188 6.99 8.08 2.15
CA ALA A 188 6.68 8.54 3.50
C ALA A 188 7.91 9.11 4.21
N ASP A 189 9.07 8.45 4.09
CA ASP A 189 10.33 8.91 4.65
C ASP A 189 10.78 10.24 4.03
N GLU A 190 10.64 10.39 2.72
CA GLU A 190 10.95 11.64 2.01
C GLU A 190 10.02 12.79 2.45
N VAL A 191 8.72 12.54 2.61
CA VAL A 191 7.76 13.53 3.11
C VAL A 191 8.07 13.91 4.56
N ALA A 192 8.39 12.93 5.41
CA ALA A 192 8.75 13.17 6.80
C ALA A 192 10.01 14.03 6.92
N LYS A 193 11.05 13.72 6.14
CA LYS A 193 12.28 14.51 6.07
C LYS A 193 12.00 15.94 5.59
N GLY A 194 11.19 16.10 4.52
CA GLY A 194 10.82 17.42 4.01
C GLY A 194 10.06 18.27 5.03
N GLU A 195 9.22 17.69 5.89
CA GLU A 195 8.55 18.43 6.96
C GLU A 195 9.51 18.78 8.11
N GLN A 196 10.46 17.91 8.45
CA GLN A 196 11.52 18.22 9.42
C GLN A 196 12.36 19.41 8.96
N ASP A 197 12.78 19.42 7.69
CA ASP A 197 13.56 20.51 7.10
C ASP A 197 12.77 21.83 7.14
N ARG A 198 11.49 21.81 6.77
CA ARG A 198 10.59 22.98 6.84
C ARG A 198 10.43 23.49 8.27
N GLN A 199 10.30 22.58 9.24
CA GLN A 199 10.17 22.95 10.64
C GLN A 199 11.46 23.60 11.17
N GLN A 200 12.62 23.07 10.78
CA GLN A 200 13.92 23.65 11.13
C GLN A 200 14.09 25.05 10.53
N ILE A 201 13.71 25.25 9.25
CA ILE A 201 13.72 26.57 8.60
C ILE A 201 12.80 27.56 9.33
N ARG A 202 11.58 27.14 9.72
CA ARG A 202 10.66 28.00 10.50
C ARG A 202 11.28 28.46 11.82
N ILE A 203 11.95 27.56 12.53
CA ILE A 203 12.64 27.88 13.80
C ILE A 203 13.77 28.90 13.55
N LEU A 204 14.58 28.69 12.50
CA LEU A 204 15.65 29.63 12.14
C LEU A 204 15.10 31.01 11.79
N ILE A 205 14.04 31.09 10.99
CA ILE A 205 13.37 32.35 10.64
C ILE A 205 12.82 33.04 11.89
N SER A 206 12.18 32.30 12.81
CA SER A 206 11.69 32.85 14.07
C SER A 206 12.82 33.44 14.92
N ASN A 207 13.92 32.71 15.08
CA ASN A 207 15.07 33.17 15.85
C ASN A 207 15.72 34.42 15.22
N LEU A 208 15.82 34.47 13.88
CA LEU A 208 16.33 35.64 13.18
C LEU A 208 15.42 36.85 13.36
N SER A 209 14.09 36.66 13.26
CA SER A 209 13.11 37.71 13.49
C SER A 209 13.23 38.29 14.91
N ASP A 210 13.43 37.43 15.92
CA ASP A 210 13.66 37.84 17.30
C ASP A 210 14.97 38.61 17.48
N CYS A 211 16.07 38.16 16.84
CA CYS A 211 17.36 38.85 16.88
C CYS A 211 17.27 40.25 16.26
N VAL A 212 16.61 40.36 15.11
CA VAL A 212 16.37 41.62 14.40
C VAL A 212 15.52 42.58 15.24
N ALA A 213 14.44 42.08 15.85
CA ALA A 213 13.59 42.89 16.72
C ALA A 213 14.37 43.46 17.93
N ARG A 214 15.39 42.74 18.41
CA ARG A 214 16.23 43.16 19.53
C ARG A 214 17.38 44.09 19.13
N SER A 215 17.89 44.00 17.91
CA SER A 215 19.12 44.68 17.49
C SER A 215 18.94 46.17 17.17
N LYS A 216 17.71 46.70 17.11
CA LYS A 216 17.39 48.08 16.67
C LYS A 216 18.00 48.42 15.30
N LEU A 217 18.34 47.42 14.48
CA LEU A 217 18.90 47.64 13.15
C LEU A 217 17.83 48.23 12.22
N PRO A 218 18.19 49.19 11.34
CA PRO A 218 17.28 49.72 10.34
C PRO A 218 16.80 48.61 9.39
N TYR A 219 15.53 48.68 9.00
CA TYR A 219 14.79 47.60 8.30
C TYR A 219 15.46 47.11 6.99
N TYR A 220 16.30 47.95 6.36
CA TYR A 220 16.96 47.67 5.07
C TYR A 220 18.06 46.58 5.17
N ASP A 221 18.69 46.40 6.34
CA ASP A 221 19.77 45.41 6.51
C ASP A 221 19.25 43.96 6.66
N ILE A 222 17.96 43.80 6.91
CA ILE A 222 17.35 42.48 7.20
C ILE A 222 17.16 41.66 5.92
N GLU A 223 16.74 42.31 4.84
CA GLU A 223 16.43 41.66 3.57
C GLU A 223 17.72 41.18 2.87
N GLU A 224 18.80 41.96 2.97
CA GLU A 224 20.13 41.58 2.49
C GLU A 224 20.71 40.42 3.31
N ALA A 225 20.58 40.45 4.64
CA ALA A 225 21.00 39.34 5.50
C ALA A 225 20.22 38.04 5.25
N LEU A 226 18.90 38.14 5.00
CA LEU A 226 18.05 36.99 4.64
C LEU A 226 18.43 36.41 3.28
N ASN A 227 18.67 37.26 2.27
CA ASN A 227 19.08 36.83 0.94
C ASN A 227 20.48 36.20 0.94
N ASP A 228 21.43 36.73 1.71
CA ASP A 228 22.77 36.13 1.84
C ASP A 228 22.70 34.76 2.54
N LEU A 229 21.87 34.62 3.57
CA LEU A 229 21.68 33.34 4.28
C LEU A 229 21.00 32.29 3.39
N LEU A 230 19.95 32.67 2.66
CA LEU A 230 19.26 31.80 1.71
C LEU A 230 20.17 31.41 0.54
N GLY A 231 21.01 32.33 0.06
CA GLY A 231 22.02 32.06 -0.96
C GLY A 231 23.06 31.04 -0.50
N ARG A 232 23.51 31.12 0.76
CA ARG A 232 24.44 30.14 1.35
C ARG A 232 23.82 28.76 1.53
N MET A 233 22.54 28.69 1.87
CA MET A 233 21.82 27.41 2.03
C MET A 233 21.48 26.74 0.70
N ALA A 234 21.30 27.50 -0.38
CA ALA A 234 21.01 26.96 -1.71
C ALA A 234 22.25 26.44 -2.46
N GLY A 235 23.46 26.81 -2.01
CA GLY A 235 24.73 26.45 -2.63
C GLY A 235 25.49 25.29 -1.98
N SER A 236 24.94 24.68 -0.93
CA SER A 236 25.53 23.58 -0.14
C SER A 236 24.67 22.32 -0.23
#